data_AF-A0AAE7B8R1-F1
#
_entry.id   AF-A0AAE7B8R1-F1
#
_cell.length_a   1.000
_cell.length_b   1.000
_cell.length_c   1.000
_cell.angle_alpha   90.00
_cell.angle_beta   90.00
_cell.angle_gamma   90.00
#
_symmetry.space_group_name_H-M   'P 1'
#
loop_
_entity.id
_entity.type
_entity.pdbx_description
1 polymer ?
#
loop_
_entity_poly.entity_id
_entity_poly.type
_entity_poly.pdbx_seq_one_letter_code
_entity_poly.pdbx_strand_id
1 'polypeptide(L)'
;MDEKYKLENYERFFGEFREHGAHWDKIEKRTATLFQVLIDGDLKELVFVLKYYPKYIEIVCDHFRYLYNYSAQEADIFAASKLLELSEGYHQKQFVRNLLRKLSKIDEFDISQLNAFLNDLIKDKERLHPIILSYYKNQIEKNIEENNYHKLQVKVIEKNLTKLPTNSDFDFSANDRDANLDIPYMD
;
A
#
# COMPACT_ATOMS: atom_id res chain seq x y z
N MET A 1 -19.16 -6.30 7.09
CA MET A 1 -18.79 -6.93 5.80
C MET A 1 -17.71 -7.94 6.17
N ASP A 2 -18.05 -9.01 6.90
CA ASP A 2 -17.07 -9.76 7.70
C ASP A 2 -17.32 -11.28 7.74
N GLU A 3 -18.21 -11.82 6.90
CA GLU A 3 -18.50 -13.28 6.90
C GLU A 3 -17.49 -14.12 6.08
N LYS A 4 -16.54 -13.49 5.38
CA LYS A 4 -15.64 -14.20 4.47
C LYS A 4 -14.39 -14.79 5.16
N TYR A 5 -13.95 -14.20 6.26
CA TYR A 5 -12.69 -14.58 6.92
C TYR A 5 -12.96 -15.10 8.33
N LYS A 6 -12.45 -16.29 8.64
CA LYS A 6 -12.58 -16.93 9.94
C LYS A 6 -11.26 -16.81 10.69
N LEU A 7 -11.29 -16.21 11.89
CA LEU A 7 -10.09 -15.94 12.68
C LEU A 7 -9.32 -17.22 13.02
N GLU A 8 -10.06 -18.32 13.24
CA GLU A 8 -9.54 -19.63 13.60
C GLU A 8 -8.59 -20.20 12.53
N ASN A 9 -8.75 -19.78 11.27
CA ASN A 9 -7.87 -20.21 10.18
C ASN A 9 -6.43 -19.68 10.35
N TYR A 10 -6.28 -18.55 11.06
CA TYR A 10 -5.02 -17.85 11.23
C TYR A 10 -4.34 -18.15 12.57
N GLU A 11 -5.12 -18.47 13.60
CA GLU A 11 -4.62 -18.71 14.97
C GLU A 11 -3.48 -19.73 15.05
N ARG A 12 -3.60 -20.82 14.28
CA ARG A 12 -2.58 -21.87 14.21
C ARG A 12 -1.21 -21.40 13.69
N PHE A 13 -1.18 -20.27 12.98
CA PHE A 13 0.05 -19.70 12.45
C PHE A 13 0.70 -18.73 13.42
N PHE A 14 -0.02 -18.21 14.41
CA PHE A 14 0.57 -17.36 15.43
C PHE A 14 1.34 -18.18 16.45
N GLY A 15 2.33 -17.54 17.06
CA GLY A 15 3.25 -18.15 17.98
C GLY A 15 3.67 -17.18 19.06
N GLU A 16 4.70 -17.53 19.81
CA GLU A 16 5.28 -16.62 20.79
C GLU A 16 5.78 -15.34 20.09
N PHE A 17 5.40 -14.20 20.65
CA PHE A 17 5.89 -12.89 20.21
C PHE A 17 6.95 -12.43 21.20
N ARG A 18 8.15 -12.13 20.71
CA ARG A 18 9.25 -11.64 21.54
C ARG A 18 9.37 -10.13 21.38
N GLU A 19 9.42 -9.43 22.52
CA GLU A 19 9.56 -7.96 22.52
C GLU A 19 10.98 -7.50 22.12
N HIS A 20 11.96 -8.40 22.23
CA HIS A 20 13.38 -8.12 21.96
C HIS A 20 13.93 -9.07 20.90
N GLY A 21 14.79 -8.55 20.03
CA GLY A 21 15.41 -9.27 18.92
C GLY A 21 15.38 -8.47 17.62
N ALA A 22 16.15 -8.93 16.63
CA ALA A 22 16.03 -8.39 15.27
C ALA A 22 14.62 -8.67 14.71
N HIS A 23 14.20 -7.93 13.68
CA HIS A 23 12.83 -7.97 13.15
C HIS A 23 12.25 -9.38 12.99
N TRP A 24 13.02 -10.30 12.42
CA TRP A 24 12.62 -11.70 12.19
C TRP A 24 12.64 -12.58 13.43
N ASP A 25 13.42 -12.23 14.44
CA ASP A 25 13.54 -13.01 15.68
C ASP A 25 12.38 -12.77 16.63
N LYS A 26 11.61 -11.67 16.41
CA LYS A 26 10.44 -11.32 17.21
C LYS A 26 9.26 -12.26 16.98
N ILE A 27 9.24 -13.00 15.87
CA ILE A 27 8.13 -13.90 15.50
C ILE A 27 8.60 -15.26 15.01
N GLU A 28 7.75 -16.26 15.19
CA GLU A 28 8.01 -17.59 14.63
C GLU A 28 7.95 -17.59 13.09
N LYS A 29 8.74 -18.47 12.46
CA LYS A 29 8.82 -18.61 10.99
C LYS A 29 7.45 -18.84 10.33
N ARG A 30 6.54 -19.55 11.00
CA ARG A 30 5.17 -19.77 10.50
C ARG A 30 4.36 -18.46 10.44
N THR A 31 4.52 -17.58 11.42
CA THR A 31 3.91 -16.24 11.45
C THR A 31 4.46 -15.38 10.32
N ALA A 32 5.78 -15.39 10.12
CA ALA A 32 6.44 -14.66 9.05
C ALA A 32 5.95 -15.12 7.67
N THR A 33 5.83 -16.43 7.48
CA THR A 33 5.33 -17.03 6.24
C THR A 33 3.87 -16.65 5.99
N LEU A 34 3.03 -16.63 7.04
CA LEU A 34 1.66 -16.17 6.91
C LEU A 34 1.63 -14.73 6.38
N PHE A 35 2.37 -13.81 6.99
CA PHE A 35 2.35 -12.41 6.56
C PHE A 35 2.90 -12.25 5.13
N GLN A 36 3.95 -12.96 4.75
CA GLN A 36 4.41 -12.99 3.36
C GLN A 36 3.28 -13.38 2.40
N VAL A 37 2.58 -14.49 2.69
CA VAL A 37 1.48 -14.98 1.85
C VAL A 37 0.34 -13.97 1.78
N LEU A 38 -0.03 -13.33 2.88
CA LEU A 38 -1.10 -12.33 2.89
C LEU A 38 -0.71 -11.03 2.17
N ILE A 39 0.57 -10.65 2.24
CA ILE A 39 1.11 -9.46 1.56
C ILE A 39 1.19 -9.70 0.05
N ASP A 40 1.56 -10.90 -0.38
CA ASP A 40 1.59 -11.27 -1.79
C ASP A 40 0.21 -11.65 -2.35
N GLY A 41 -0.69 -12.12 -1.50
CA GLY A 41 -2.04 -12.53 -1.88
C GLY A 41 -3.06 -11.42 -1.66
N ASP A 42 -3.96 -11.62 -0.71
CA ASP A 42 -5.08 -10.73 -0.43
C ASP A 42 -4.78 -9.76 0.73
N LEU A 43 -4.51 -8.49 0.38
CA LEU A 43 -4.28 -7.44 1.37
C LEU A 43 -5.50 -7.21 2.30
N LYS A 44 -6.72 -7.57 1.88
CA LYS A 44 -7.91 -7.50 2.75
C LYS A 44 -7.80 -8.49 3.91
N GLU A 45 -7.28 -9.68 3.65
CA GLU A 45 -7.03 -10.69 4.69
C GLU A 45 -5.95 -10.23 5.65
N LEU A 46 -4.87 -9.60 5.15
CA LEU A 46 -3.85 -9.00 6.01
C LEU A 46 -4.43 -7.96 6.96
N VAL A 47 -5.22 -7.01 6.42
CA VAL A 47 -5.88 -5.97 7.21
C VAL A 47 -6.84 -6.58 8.22
N PHE A 48 -7.60 -7.61 7.83
CA PHE A 48 -8.47 -8.33 8.75
C PHE A 48 -7.67 -8.90 9.92
N VAL A 49 -6.60 -9.65 9.64
CA VAL A 49 -5.74 -10.25 10.67
C VAL A 49 -5.15 -9.18 11.60
N LEU A 50 -4.64 -8.08 11.06
CA LEU A 50 -4.02 -7.02 11.85
C LEU A 50 -5.00 -6.27 12.76
N LYS A 51 -6.29 -6.20 12.40
CA LYS A 51 -7.32 -5.65 13.31
C LYS A 51 -7.48 -6.48 14.58
N TYR A 52 -7.36 -7.81 14.47
CA TYR A 52 -7.47 -8.71 15.63
C TYR A 52 -6.14 -8.89 16.36
N TYR A 53 -5.01 -8.75 15.67
CA TYR A 53 -3.67 -8.90 16.25
C TYR A 53 -2.79 -7.67 15.98
N PRO A 54 -3.12 -6.51 16.56
CA PRO A 54 -2.43 -5.24 16.29
C PRO A 54 -0.95 -5.25 16.68
N LYS A 55 -0.54 -6.13 17.60
CA LYS A 55 0.87 -6.30 17.99
C LYS A 55 1.82 -6.65 16.83
N TYR A 56 1.29 -7.15 15.70
CA TYR A 56 2.08 -7.48 14.52
C TYR A 56 2.15 -6.34 13.47
N ILE A 57 1.50 -5.19 13.69
CA ILE A 57 1.46 -4.10 12.71
C ILE A 57 2.87 -3.62 12.37
N GLU A 58 3.70 -3.32 13.38
CA GLU A 58 5.10 -2.91 13.19
C GLU A 58 5.88 -3.94 12.36
N ILE A 59 5.70 -5.23 12.66
CA ILE A 59 6.39 -6.31 11.97
C ILE A 59 5.92 -6.43 10.52
N VAL A 60 4.64 -6.27 10.25
CA VAL A 60 4.16 -6.24 8.86
C VAL A 60 4.73 -5.04 8.10
N CYS A 61 4.84 -3.87 8.75
CA CYS A 61 5.40 -2.67 8.13
C CYS A 61 6.87 -2.86 7.75
N ASP A 62 7.72 -3.38 8.65
CA ASP A 62 9.10 -3.61 8.23
C ASP A 62 9.20 -4.77 7.23
N HIS A 63 8.32 -5.78 7.25
CA HIS A 63 8.32 -6.80 6.19
C HIS A 63 8.11 -6.18 4.81
N PHE A 64 7.12 -5.29 4.69
CA PHE A 64 6.93 -4.51 3.46
C PHE A 64 8.17 -3.68 3.11
N ARG A 65 8.88 -3.11 4.09
CA ARG A 65 10.12 -2.36 3.83
C ARG A 65 11.20 -3.23 3.20
N TYR A 66 11.38 -4.46 3.69
CA TYR A 66 12.41 -5.37 3.20
C TYR A 66 12.00 -6.17 1.95
N LEU A 67 10.70 -6.20 1.59
CA LEU A 67 10.25 -6.95 0.43
C LEU A 67 10.56 -6.22 -0.87
N TYR A 68 11.36 -6.86 -1.73
CA TYR A 68 11.78 -6.31 -3.02
C TYR A 68 11.03 -6.90 -4.22
N ASN A 69 10.44 -8.08 -4.05
CA ASN A 69 9.69 -8.78 -5.09
C ASN A 69 8.29 -9.06 -4.55
N TYR A 70 7.29 -8.51 -5.23
CA TYR A 70 5.89 -8.83 -5.00
C TYR A 70 5.41 -9.80 -6.07
N SER A 71 4.41 -10.60 -5.73
CA SER A 71 3.56 -11.23 -6.74
C SER A 71 2.98 -10.17 -7.70
N ALA A 72 2.54 -10.60 -8.89
CA ALA A 72 1.83 -9.73 -9.84
C ALA A 72 0.41 -9.36 -9.38
N GLN A 73 -0.02 -9.78 -8.18
CA GLN A 73 -1.34 -9.49 -7.67
C GLN A 73 -1.40 -8.06 -7.13
N GLU A 74 -2.31 -7.29 -7.72
CA GLU A 74 -2.58 -5.92 -7.31
C GLU A 74 -3.35 -5.88 -5.99
N ALA A 75 -2.99 -4.92 -5.13
CA ALA A 75 -3.63 -4.68 -3.86
C ALA A 75 -4.90 -3.83 -4.03
N ASP A 76 -5.93 -4.18 -3.26
CA ASP A 76 -7.15 -3.37 -3.16
C ASP A 76 -6.86 -2.03 -2.50
N ILE A 77 -7.32 -0.95 -3.13
CA ILE A 77 -7.05 0.43 -2.71
C ILE A 77 -7.62 0.77 -1.31
N PHE A 78 -8.74 0.15 -0.92
CA PHE A 78 -9.34 0.36 0.39
C PHE A 78 -8.60 -0.43 1.46
N ALA A 79 -8.14 -1.65 1.14
CA ALA A 79 -7.28 -2.41 2.04
C ALA A 79 -5.95 -1.69 2.27
N ALA A 80 -5.32 -1.17 1.21
CA ALA A 80 -4.10 -0.37 1.33
C ALA A 80 -4.32 0.90 2.16
N SER A 81 -5.45 1.60 1.95
CA SER A 81 -5.83 2.75 2.79
C SER A 81 -5.96 2.35 4.25
N LYS A 82 -6.62 1.22 4.53
CA LYS A 82 -6.81 0.75 5.90
C LYS A 82 -5.50 0.30 6.55
N LEU A 83 -4.59 -0.29 5.79
CA LEU A 83 -3.26 -0.64 6.28
C LEU A 83 -2.48 0.62 6.69
N LEU A 84 -2.53 1.68 5.88
CA LEU A 84 -1.90 2.96 6.22
C LEU A 84 -2.48 3.55 7.51
N GLU A 85 -3.80 3.51 7.70
CA GLU A 85 -4.42 3.95 8.96
C GLU A 85 -3.95 3.09 10.16
N LEU A 86 -3.89 1.76 10.01
CA LEU A 86 -3.45 0.87 11.08
C LEU A 86 -1.97 1.08 11.43
N SER A 87 -1.15 1.45 10.45
CA SER A 87 0.30 1.63 10.60
C SER A 87 0.71 3.06 10.97
N GLU A 88 -0.20 3.92 11.43
CA GLU A 88 0.17 5.26 11.92
C GLU A 88 1.28 5.15 12.98
N GLY A 89 2.35 5.92 12.80
CA GLY A 89 3.57 5.82 13.61
C GLY A 89 4.66 4.90 13.05
N TYR A 90 4.35 4.08 12.04
CA TYR A 90 5.28 3.15 11.38
C TYR A 90 5.46 3.43 9.87
N HIS A 91 5.09 4.63 9.40
CA HIS A 91 5.16 5.04 7.98
C HIS A 91 6.59 5.35 7.51
N GLN A 92 7.47 4.35 7.58
CA GLN A 92 8.79 4.45 6.96
C GLN A 92 8.62 4.62 5.44
N LYS A 93 9.45 5.47 4.80
CA LYS A 93 9.31 5.82 3.37
C LYS A 93 9.28 4.58 2.47
N GLN A 94 10.15 3.62 2.75
CA GLN A 94 10.26 2.39 1.96
C GLN A 94 9.02 1.49 2.09
N PHE A 95 8.43 1.37 3.29
CA PHE A 95 7.15 0.67 3.51
C PHE A 95 6.06 1.25 2.62
N VAL A 96 5.82 2.55 2.72
CA VAL A 96 4.76 3.23 1.97
C VAL A 96 5.01 3.10 0.46
N ARG A 97 6.24 3.30 -0.01
CA ARG A 97 6.62 3.14 -1.42
C ARG A 97 6.29 1.74 -1.94
N ASN A 98 6.61 0.72 -1.15
CA ASN A 98 6.40 -0.67 -1.51
C ASN A 98 4.92 -1.07 -1.48
N LEU A 99 4.14 -0.53 -0.54
CA LEU A 99 2.68 -0.68 -0.55
C LEU A 99 2.06 -0.04 -1.80
N LEU A 100 2.47 1.19 -2.15
CA LEU A 100 1.97 1.88 -3.33
C LEU A 100 2.31 1.16 -4.64
N ARG A 101 3.46 0.49 -4.72
CA ARG A 101 3.85 -0.34 -5.88
C ARG A 101 2.95 -1.55 -6.11
N LYS A 102 2.24 -2.01 -5.08
CA LYS A 102 1.25 -3.08 -5.23
C LYS A 102 -0.08 -2.59 -5.78
N LEU A 103 -0.35 -1.28 -5.77
CA LEU A 103 -1.60 -0.76 -6.25
C LEU A 103 -1.73 -0.92 -7.77
N SER A 104 -2.97 -0.88 -8.26
CA SER A 104 -3.26 -1.00 -9.68
C SER A 104 -2.53 0.05 -10.50
N LYS A 105 -1.89 -0.41 -11.58
CA LYS A 105 -1.18 0.49 -12.49
C LYS A 105 -2.16 1.14 -13.46
N ILE A 106 -1.97 2.44 -13.70
CA ILE A 106 -2.83 3.25 -14.57
C ILE A 106 -2.06 3.92 -15.70
N ASP A 107 -0.81 3.52 -15.92
CA ASP A 107 0.06 4.01 -16.99
C ASP A 107 -0.47 3.65 -18.38
N GLU A 108 -1.13 2.50 -18.52
CA GLU A 108 -1.75 2.06 -19.78
C GLU A 108 -3.20 2.54 -19.96
N PHE A 109 -3.76 3.29 -19.00
CA PHE A 109 -5.14 3.77 -19.11
C PHE A 109 -5.26 4.83 -20.21
N ASP A 110 -6.28 4.69 -21.05
CA ASP A 110 -6.70 5.75 -21.96
C ASP A 110 -7.42 6.88 -21.19
N ILE A 111 -7.68 7.98 -21.92
CA ILE A 111 -8.31 9.17 -21.35
C ILE A 111 -9.69 8.91 -20.72
N SER A 112 -10.46 7.96 -21.25
CA SER A 112 -11.79 7.61 -20.73
C SER A 112 -11.66 6.81 -19.44
N GLN A 113 -10.74 5.84 -19.42
CA GLN A 113 -10.42 5.03 -18.25
C GLN A 113 -9.86 5.90 -17.12
N LEU A 114 -8.95 6.83 -17.41
CA LEU A 114 -8.43 7.78 -16.43
C LEU A 114 -9.54 8.64 -15.82
N ASN A 115 -10.43 9.18 -16.65
CA ASN A 115 -11.53 10.01 -16.16
C ASN A 115 -12.53 9.21 -15.32
N ALA A 116 -12.84 7.97 -15.72
CA ALA A 116 -13.69 7.07 -14.94
C ALA A 116 -13.04 6.77 -13.57
N PHE A 117 -11.78 6.36 -13.57
CA PHE A 117 -11.02 6.07 -12.35
C PHE A 117 -10.91 7.28 -11.43
N LEU A 118 -10.63 8.48 -11.97
CA LEU A 118 -10.60 9.71 -11.20
C LEU A 118 -11.96 10.04 -10.57
N ASN A 119 -13.07 9.80 -11.27
CA ASN A 119 -14.39 10.01 -10.71
C ASN A 119 -14.68 9.04 -9.55
N ASP A 120 -14.22 7.79 -9.64
CA ASP A 120 -14.31 6.82 -8.55
C ASP A 120 -13.46 7.25 -7.35
N LEU A 121 -12.23 7.71 -7.57
CA LEU A 121 -11.38 8.28 -6.51
C LEU A 121 -12.05 9.47 -5.82
N ILE A 122 -12.68 10.37 -6.58
CA ILE A 122 -13.40 11.54 -6.02
C ILE A 122 -14.60 11.09 -5.20
N LYS A 123 -15.34 10.09 -5.66
CA LYS A 123 -16.52 9.55 -4.98
C LYS A 123 -16.15 8.91 -3.65
N ASP A 124 -15.05 8.17 -3.62
CA ASP A 124 -14.59 7.41 -2.46
C ASP A 124 -13.51 8.13 -1.63
N LYS A 125 -13.18 9.39 -1.93
CA LYS A 125 -12.06 10.13 -1.32
C LYS A 125 -12.06 10.15 0.22
N GLU A 126 -13.23 10.18 0.85
CA GLU A 126 -13.36 10.20 2.32
C GLU A 126 -13.06 8.82 2.96
N ARG A 127 -12.99 7.77 2.13
CA ARG A 127 -12.71 6.38 2.53
C ARG A 127 -11.29 5.95 2.16
N LEU A 128 -10.54 6.83 1.49
CA LEU A 128 -9.21 6.56 0.98
C LEU A 128 -8.18 7.38 1.76
N HIS A 129 -7.04 6.76 2.05
CA HIS A 129 -5.99 7.43 2.78
C HIS A 129 -5.36 8.55 1.93
N PRO A 130 -5.07 9.74 2.49
CA PRO A 130 -4.54 10.88 1.72
C PRO A 130 -3.28 10.58 0.90
N ILE A 131 -2.40 9.71 1.40
CA ILE A 131 -1.20 9.26 0.65
C ILE A 131 -1.57 8.56 -0.66
N ILE A 132 -2.60 7.71 -0.66
CA ILE A 132 -3.04 6.98 -1.86
C ILE A 132 -3.67 7.95 -2.86
N LEU A 133 -4.43 8.93 -2.37
CA LEU A 133 -5.01 9.98 -3.22
C LEU A 133 -3.92 10.83 -3.87
N SER A 134 -2.90 11.25 -3.12
CA SER A 134 -1.72 11.94 -3.67
C SER A 134 -0.96 11.07 -4.68
N TYR A 135 -0.77 9.78 -4.39
CA TYR A 135 -0.09 8.86 -5.30
C TYR A 135 -0.80 8.78 -6.65
N TYR A 136 -2.10 8.51 -6.67
CA TYR A 136 -2.84 8.41 -7.92
C TYR A 136 -3.01 9.75 -8.61
N LYS A 137 -3.11 10.86 -7.88
CA LYS A 137 -3.07 12.19 -8.48
C LYS A 137 -1.78 12.37 -9.30
N ASN A 138 -0.62 12.05 -8.72
CA ASN A 138 0.66 12.13 -9.42
C ASN A 138 0.75 11.15 -10.61
N GLN A 139 0.21 9.94 -10.48
CA GLN A 139 0.19 8.97 -11.60
C GLN A 139 -0.70 9.45 -12.76
N ILE A 140 -1.86 10.06 -12.46
CA ILE A 140 -2.74 10.63 -13.48
C ILE A 140 -2.08 11.83 -14.16
N GLU A 141 -1.48 12.74 -13.38
CA GLU A 141 -0.72 13.89 -13.90
C GLU A 141 0.40 13.43 -14.83
N LYS A 142 1.18 12.43 -14.41
CA LYS A 142 2.21 11.83 -15.25
C LYS A 142 1.64 11.23 -16.55
N ASN A 143 0.54 10.48 -16.47
CA ASN A 143 -0.07 9.86 -17.64
C ASN A 143 -0.52 10.93 -18.66
N ILE A 144 -1.20 12.00 -18.22
CA ILE A 144 -1.67 13.06 -19.12
C ILE A 144 -0.53 13.92 -19.71
N GLU A 145 0.62 14.00 -19.04
CA GLU A 145 1.83 14.67 -19.54
C GLU A 145 2.58 13.82 -20.58
N GLU A 146 2.68 12.51 -20.35
CA GLU A 146 3.41 11.57 -21.22
C GLU A 146 2.61 11.19 -22.48
N ASN A 147 1.28 11.25 -22.42
CA ASN A 147 0.40 10.90 -23.54
C ASN A 147 -0.11 12.13 -24.30
N ASN A 148 -0.26 11.98 -25.63
CA ASN A 148 -0.72 13.05 -26.51
C ASN A 148 -2.26 13.16 -26.56
N TYR A 149 -2.89 13.41 -25.41
CA TYR A 149 -4.35 13.60 -25.33
C TYR A 149 -4.80 14.96 -25.84
N HIS A 150 -6.07 15.06 -26.24
CA HIS A 150 -6.64 16.32 -26.67
C HIS A 150 -6.71 17.34 -25.51
N LYS A 151 -6.29 18.58 -25.75
CA LYS A 151 -6.17 19.64 -24.73
C LYS A 151 -7.44 19.84 -23.88
N LEU A 152 -8.62 19.78 -24.49
CA LEU A 152 -9.88 19.93 -23.73
C LEU A 152 -10.12 18.76 -22.77
N GLN A 153 -9.72 17.54 -23.13
CA GLN A 153 -9.89 16.37 -22.27
C GLN A 153 -8.94 16.47 -21.07
N VAL A 154 -7.69 16.87 -21.32
CA VAL A 154 -6.69 17.14 -20.26
C VAL A 154 -7.23 18.18 -19.28
N LYS A 155 -7.79 19.29 -19.77
CA LYS A 155 -8.37 20.35 -18.91
C LYS A 155 -9.52 19.86 -18.03
N VAL A 156 -10.32 18.90 -18.49
CA VAL A 156 -11.38 18.29 -17.69
C VAL A 156 -10.78 17.45 -16.56
N ILE A 157 -9.75 16.65 -16.84
CA ILE A 157 -9.03 15.85 -15.84
C ILE A 157 -8.36 16.75 -14.81
N GLU A 158 -7.58 17.73 -15.24
CA GLU A 158 -6.91 18.70 -14.35
C GLU A 158 -7.91 19.36 -13.39
N LYS A 159 -9.06 19.81 -13.90
CA LYS A 159 -10.14 20.36 -13.07
C LYS A 159 -10.64 19.35 -12.04
N ASN A 160 -10.83 18.10 -12.42
CA ASN A 160 -11.26 17.06 -11.49
C ASN A 160 -10.18 16.71 -10.46
N LEU A 161 -8.89 16.72 -10.82
CA LEU A 161 -7.78 16.48 -9.89
C LEU A 161 -7.74 17.48 -8.73
N THR A 162 -8.16 18.73 -8.96
CA THR A 162 -8.26 19.75 -7.87
C THR A 162 -9.25 19.37 -6.76
N LYS A 163 -10.14 18.40 -6.99
CA LYS A 163 -11.11 17.92 -5.99
C LYS A 163 -10.54 16.89 -5.03
N LEU A 164 -9.36 16.32 -5.34
CA LEU A 164 -8.68 15.37 -4.46
C LEU A 164 -7.86 16.14 -3.42
N PRO A 165 -7.89 15.71 -2.14
CA PRO A 165 -7.03 16.28 -1.12
C PRO A 165 -5.56 16.01 -1.45
N THR A 166 -4.70 16.98 -1.16
CA THR A 166 -3.25 16.83 -1.29
C THR A 166 -2.63 16.56 0.07
N ASN A 167 -1.93 15.45 0.20
CA ASN A 167 -0.97 15.25 1.27
C ASN A 167 0.41 15.73 0.80
N SER A 168 0.93 16.79 1.43
CA SER A 168 2.23 17.43 1.13
C SER A 168 3.42 16.74 1.79
N ASP A 169 3.18 15.82 2.72
CA ASP A 169 4.20 15.40 3.68
C ASP A 169 4.94 14.15 3.20
N PHE A 170 4.36 13.41 2.24
CA PHE A 170 5.01 12.25 1.64
C PHE A 170 5.74 12.61 0.36
N ASP A 171 7.07 12.46 0.39
CA ASP A 171 7.93 12.70 -0.77
C ASP A 171 7.95 11.49 -1.72
N PHE A 172 7.20 11.60 -2.82
CA PHE A 172 7.15 10.60 -3.89
C PHE A 172 8.35 10.69 -4.87
N SER A 173 9.18 11.72 -4.76
CA SER A 173 10.32 11.98 -5.66
C SER A 173 11.63 11.35 -5.17
N ALA A 174 11.69 10.95 -3.89
CA ALA A 174 12.86 10.31 -3.30
C ALA A 174 13.19 8.98 -3.99
N ASN A 175 14.29 8.95 -4.72
CA ASN A 175 14.88 7.73 -5.26
C ASN A 175 15.69 6.95 -4.22
N ASP A 176 16.07 7.61 -3.11
CA ASP A 176 16.87 7.02 -2.06
C ASP A 176 16.16 5.79 -1.49
N ARG A 177 16.76 4.63 -1.77
CA ARG A 177 16.60 3.45 -0.93
C ARG A 177 17.06 3.85 0.45
N ASP A 178 16.42 3.38 1.52
CA ASP A 178 16.99 3.52 2.85
C ASP A 178 18.45 3.09 2.80
N ALA A 179 19.37 4.05 2.87
CA ALA A 179 20.80 3.83 2.61
C ALA A 179 21.46 2.95 3.68
N ASN A 180 20.71 2.60 4.74
CA ASN A 180 21.08 1.72 5.84
C ASN A 180 20.09 0.56 5.97
N LEU A 181 19.71 -0.09 4.87
CA LEU A 181 19.26 -1.47 4.97
C LEU A 181 20.51 -2.32 5.21
N ASP A 182 21.00 -2.33 6.44
CA ASP A 182 21.79 -3.46 6.94
C ASP A 182 20.85 -4.66 6.80
N ILE A 183 21.02 -5.41 5.71
CA ILE A 183 20.37 -6.70 5.50
C ILE A 183 21.37 -7.71 6.07
N PRO A 184 21.29 -8.12 7.35
CA PRO A 184 22.30 -8.94 8.00
C PRO A 184 22.47 -10.36 7.43
N TYR A 185 21.83 -10.68 6.31
CA TYR A 185 21.81 -12.02 5.70
C TYR A 185 22.11 -12.00 4.18
N MET A 186 22.77 -10.95 3.67
CA MET A 186 23.41 -10.97 2.35
C MET A 186 24.94 -10.89 2.47
N ASP A 187 25.50 -11.80 3.26
CA ASP A 187 26.88 -12.27 3.11
C ASP A 187 26.86 -13.74 2.67
#